data_AF-A0A3D8HMZ9-F1
#
_entry.id   AF-A0A3D8HMZ9-F1
#
_cell.length_a   1.000
_cell.length_b   1.000
_cell.length_c   1.000
_cell.angle_alpha   90.00
_cell.angle_beta   90.00
_cell.angle_gamma   90.00
#
_symmetry.space_group_name_H-M   'P 1'
#
loop_
_entity.id
_entity.type
_entity.pdbx_description
1 polymer ?
#
loop_
_entity_poly.entity_id
_entity_poly.type
_entity_poly.pdbx_seq_one_letter_code
_entity_poly.pdbx_strand_id
1 'polypeptide(L)'
;MSKAPDVTTTTKYPPSQVFAAILLHFGVNPKAMWKRNGVYGCGRSGFRFYPNDYTFSFSELRSRYVGGRYEKELEDRFFKVSIDEIQKKVSWQEIALVA
;
A
#
# COMPACT_ATOMS: atom_id res chain seq x y z
N MET A 1 4.45 10.30 -32.21
CA MET A 1 4.77 9.94 -30.81
C MET A 1 3.63 9.07 -30.28
N SER A 2 3.84 7.76 -30.23
CA SER A 2 2.81 6.80 -29.81
C SER A 2 2.66 6.86 -28.29
N LYS A 3 1.51 7.36 -27.82
CA LYS A 3 1.13 7.37 -26.40
C LYS A 3 0.94 5.91 -25.98
N ALA A 4 1.67 5.45 -24.98
CA ALA A 4 1.49 4.11 -24.43
C ALA A 4 0.02 3.92 -24.00
N PRO A 5 -0.57 2.72 -24.17
CA PRO A 5 -1.92 2.46 -23.71
C PRO A 5 -1.97 2.64 -22.19
N ASP A 6 -2.79 3.58 -21.75
CA ASP A 6 -3.16 3.77 -20.36
C ASP A 6 -3.91 2.50 -19.95
N VAL A 7 -3.22 1.58 -19.27
CA VAL A 7 -3.85 0.37 -18.72
C VAL A 7 -4.71 0.85 -17.55
N THR A 8 -5.87 1.41 -17.87
CA THR A 8 -6.95 1.59 -16.91
C THR A 8 -7.42 0.19 -16.55
N THR A 9 -6.80 -0.40 -15.53
CA THR A 9 -7.35 -1.55 -14.82
C THR A 9 -8.66 -1.07 -14.22
N THR A 10 -9.74 -1.17 -15.00
CA THR A 10 -11.10 -0.77 -14.63
C THR A 10 -11.60 -1.76 -13.59
N THR A 11 -11.07 -1.65 -12.39
CA THR A 11 -11.47 -2.49 -11.29
C THR A 11 -12.83 -1.99 -10.85
N LYS A 12 -13.82 -2.87 -10.72
CA LYS A 12 -15.18 -2.49 -10.28
C LYS A 12 -15.21 -1.88 -8.88
N TYR A 13 -14.14 -2.05 -8.10
CA TYR A 13 -14.05 -1.57 -6.73
C TYR A 13 -13.48 -0.15 -6.65
N PRO A 14 -14.13 0.76 -5.93
CA PRO A 14 -13.57 2.08 -5.69
C PRO A 14 -12.28 1.95 -4.86
N PRO A 15 -11.23 2.76 -5.15
CA PRO A 15 -9.96 2.72 -4.43
C PRO A 15 -10.06 2.81 -2.90
N SER A 16 -11.06 3.52 -2.39
CA SER A 16 -11.33 3.63 -0.95
C SER A 16 -11.73 2.30 -0.32
N GLN A 17 -12.49 1.45 -1.02
CA GLN A 17 -12.87 0.12 -0.53
C GLN A 17 -11.67 -0.83 -0.52
N VAL A 18 -10.86 -0.78 -1.58
CA VAL A 18 -9.60 -1.56 -1.65
C VAL A 18 -8.69 -1.19 -0.50
N PHE A 19 -8.50 0.12 -0.26
CA PHE A 19 -7.67 0.58 0.84
C PHE A 19 -8.23 0.21 2.22
N ALA A 20 -9.55 0.33 2.42
CA ALA A 20 -10.19 -0.09 3.67
C ALA A 20 -9.98 -1.59 3.94
N ALA A 21 -10.08 -2.44 2.91
CA ALA A 21 -9.83 -3.88 3.04
C ALA A 21 -8.37 -4.18 3.44
N ILE A 22 -7.40 -3.47 2.85
CA ILE A 22 -5.99 -3.56 3.24
C ILE A 22 -5.83 -3.17 4.72
N LEU A 23 -6.33 -2.01 5.12
CA LEU A 23 -6.23 -1.54 6.51
C LEU A 23 -6.81 -2.55 7.51
N LEU A 24 -7.99 -3.08 7.23
CA LEU A 24 -8.65 -4.07 8.08
C LEU A 24 -7.83 -5.37 8.21
N HIS A 25 -7.15 -5.80 7.16
CA HIS A 25 -6.27 -6.97 7.22
C HIS A 25 -5.09 -6.75 8.17
N PHE A 26 -4.53 -5.54 8.21
CA PHE A 26 -3.45 -5.17 9.13
C PHE A 26 -3.94 -4.67 10.50
N GLY A 27 -5.24 -4.84 10.81
CA GLY A 27 -5.82 -4.42 12.10
C GLY A 27 -5.93 -2.90 12.29
N VAL A 28 -5.79 -2.11 11.22
CA VAL A 28 -5.91 -0.65 11.27
C VAL A 28 -7.35 -0.22 11.02
N ASN A 29 -7.87 0.65 11.88
CA ASN A 29 -9.23 1.15 11.78
C ASN A 29 -9.36 2.16 10.61
N PRO A 30 -10.21 1.89 9.59
CA PRO A 30 -10.35 2.75 8.42
C PRO A 30 -11.13 4.06 8.67
N LYS A 31 -11.66 4.31 9.88
CA LYS A 31 -12.41 5.54 10.19
C LYS A 31 -11.61 6.84 9.99
N ALA A 32 -10.28 6.76 10.10
CA ALA A 32 -9.38 7.91 9.92
C ALA A 32 -8.74 7.96 8.52
N MET A 33 -9.34 7.31 7.53
CA MET A 33 -8.90 7.40 6.14
C MET A 33 -9.07 8.82 5.59
N TRP A 34 -8.10 9.25 4.81
CA TRP A 34 -8.10 10.51 4.09
C TRP A 34 -7.59 10.31 2.67
N LYS A 35 -7.87 11.27 1.80
CA LYS A 35 -7.34 11.34 0.43
C LYS A 35 -6.66 12.69 0.22
N ARG A 36 -5.41 12.68 -0.23
CA ARG A 36 -4.64 13.89 -0.56
C ARG A 36 -3.81 13.64 -1.81
N ASN A 37 -3.91 14.53 -2.81
CA ASN A 37 -3.16 14.44 -4.06
C ASN A 37 -3.27 13.07 -4.77
N GLY A 38 -4.47 12.47 -4.77
CA GLY A 38 -4.70 11.15 -5.37
C GLY A 38 -4.24 9.95 -4.54
N VAL A 39 -3.52 10.17 -3.44
CA VAL A 39 -3.06 9.13 -2.50
C VAL A 39 -4.05 9.01 -1.35
N TYR A 40 -4.33 7.77 -0.95
CA TYR A 40 -5.11 7.47 0.25
C TYR A 40 -4.16 7.20 1.42
N GLY A 41 -4.51 7.66 2.62
CA GLY A 41 -3.75 7.36 3.83
C GLY A 41 -4.67 7.23 5.05
N CYS A 42 -4.15 6.79 6.19
CA CYS A 42 -4.96 6.56 7.38
C CYS A 42 -4.29 7.05 8.67
N GLY A 43 -4.85 8.11 9.27
CA GLY A 43 -4.37 8.66 10.55
C GLY A 43 -2.83 8.78 10.65
N ARG A 44 -2.26 8.22 11.71
CA ARG A 44 -0.80 8.11 11.95
C ARG A 44 -0.26 6.68 11.72
N SER A 45 -0.97 5.83 10.97
CA SER A 45 -0.59 4.42 10.82
C SER A 45 0.61 4.20 9.90
N GLY A 46 1.04 5.22 9.15
CA GLY A 46 2.07 5.09 8.13
C GLY A 46 1.58 4.45 6.83
N PHE A 47 0.33 3.96 6.78
CA PHE A 47 -0.24 3.38 5.57
C PHE A 47 -0.55 4.44 4.51
N ARG A 48 -0.11 4.17 3.28
CA ARG A 48 -0.40 4.96 2.08
C ARG A 48 -0.82 4.01 0.95
N PHE A 49 -1.84 4.36 0.18
CA PHE A 49 -2.27 3.63 -1.00
C PHE A 49 -2.30 4.54 -2.21
N TYR A 50 -1.68 4.08 -3.28
CA TYR A 50 -1.47 4.73 -4.57
C TYR A 50 -2.35 4.02 -5.60
N PRO A 51 -3.57 4.54 -5.87
CA PRO A 51 -4.54 3.86 -6.73
C PRO A 51 -4.08 3.75 -8.19
N ASN A 52 -3.32 4.72 -8.68
CA ASN A 52 -2.85 4.76 -10.07
C ASN A 52 -1.98 3.54 -10.37
N ASP A 53 -1.11 3.17 -9.42
CA ASP A 53 -0.19 2.05 -9.56
C ASP A 53 -0.71 0.78 -8.87
N TYR A 54 -1.88 0.82 -8.23
CA TYR A 54 -2.37 -0.27 -7.36
C TYR A 54 -1.29 -0.74 -6.38
N THR A 55 -0.64 0.20 -5.69
CA THR A 55 0.42 -0.11 -4.72
C THR A 55 0.04 0.47 -3.38
N PHE A 56 0.31 -0.22 -2.27
CA PHE A 56 0.30 0.40 -0.94
C PHE A 56 1.67 0.29 -0.29
N SER A 57 1.91 1.17 0.67
CA SER A 57 3.10 1.13 1.51
C SER A 57 2.73 1.35 2.97
N PHE A 58 3.56 0.84 3.86
CA PHE A 58 3.55 1.22 5.27
C PHE A 58 4.96 1.20 5.83
N SER A 59 5.19 2.03 6.84
CA SER A 59 6.47 2.14 7.51
C SER A 59 6.56 1.10 8.64
N GLU A 60 7.61 0.30 8.63
CA GLU A 60 7.91 -0.69 9.67
C GLU A 60 9.20 -0.28 10.41
N LEU A 61 9.19 -0.41 11.73
CA LEU A 61 10.36 -0.12 12.55
C LEU A 61 11.23 -1.38 12.65
N ARG A 62 12.34 -1.44 11.93
CA ARG A 62 13.28 -2.56 12.02
C ARG A 62 14.42 -2.25 12.97
N SER A 63 14.75 -3.24 13.80
CA SER A 63 15.91 -3.19 14.68
C SER A 63 17.05 -3.99 14.04
N ARG A 64 18.20 -3.34 13.81
CA ARG A 64 19.40 -3.98 13.27
C ARG A 64 20.53 -3.92 14.29
N TYR A 65 21.20 -5.04 14.52
CA TYR A 65 22.39 -5.06 15.37
C TYR A 65 23.61 -4.64 14.56
N VAL A 66 24.26 -3.54 14.97
CA VAL A 66 25.42 -2.96 14.31
C VAL A 66 26.48 -2.68 15.37
N GLY A 67 27.62 -3.37 15.29
CA GLY A 67 28.83 -3.05 16.06
C GLY A 67 28.65 -2.95 17.58
N GLY A 68 27.83 -3.80 18.20
CA GLY A 68 27.65 -3.80 19.66
C GLY A 68 26.31 -3.24 20.15
N ARG A 69 25.54 -2.57 19.30
CA ARG A 69 24.26 -1.95 19.67
C ARG A 69 23.14 -2.25 18.66
N TYR A 70 21.89 -2.15 19.11
CA TYR A 70 20.73 -2.17 18.23
C TYR A 70 20.40 -0.76 17.76
N GLU A 71 20.35 -0.56 16.44
CA GLU A 71 19.88 0.65 15.79
C GLU A 71 18.47 0.41 15.27
N LYS A 72 17.60 1.43 15.35
CA LYS A 72 16.21 1.38 14.90
C LYS A 72 16.07 2.23 13.64
N GLU A 73 15.69 1.60 12.54
CA GLU A 73 15.46 2.27 11.27
C GLU A 73 13.99 2.13 10.89
N LEU A 74 13.42 3.23 10.40
CA LEU A 74 12.08 3.23 9.83
C LEU A 74 12.23 2.90 8.34
N GLU A 75 11.72 1.75 7.92
CA GLU A 75 11.80 1.28 6.54
C GLU A 75 10.40 1.26 5.92
N ASP A 76 10.23 1.91 4.76
CA ASP A 76 8.99 1.87 4.01
C ASP A 76 8.97 0.61 3.14
N ARG A 77 7.95 -0.23 3.34
CA ARG A 77 7.73 -1.44 2.52
C ARG A 77 6.61 -1.18 1.52
N PHE A 78 6.77 -1.69 0.30
CA PHE A 78 5.85 -1.47 -0.81
C PHE A 78 5.24 -2.79 -1.28
N PHE A 79 3.95 -2.76 -1.62
CA PHE A 79 3.18 -3.94 -1.97
C PHE A 79 2.30 -3.66 -3.18
N LYS A 80 2.39 -4.51 -4.21
CA LYS A 80 1.46 -4.48 -5.36
C LYS A 80 0.16 -5.14 -4.94
N VAL A 81 -0.96 -4.48 -5.17
CA VAL A 81 -2.30 -4.99 -4.92
C VAL A 81 -2.81 -5.72 -6.16
N SER A 82 -3.37 -6.90 -5.95
CA SER A 82 -4.11 -7.67 -6.94
C SER A 82 -5.51 -7.94 -6.42
N ILE A 83 -6.51 -7.86 -7.31
CA ILE A 83 -7.90 -8.05 -6.94
C ILE A 83 -8.42 -9.22 -7.78
N ASP A 84 -8.75 -10.32 -7.11
CA ASP A 84 -9.50 -11.42 -7.71
C ASP A 84 -10.98 -11.05 -7.68
N GLU A 85 -11.52 -10.68 -8.83
CA GLU A 85 -12.91 -10.26 -8.97
C GLU A 85 -13.91 -11.42 -8.82
N ILE A 86 -13.49 -12.65 -9.14
CA ILE A 86 -14.36 -13.84 -9.06
C ILE A 86 -14.53 -14.23 -7.60
N GLN A 87 -13.43 -14.25 -6.85
CA GLN A 87 -13.41 -14.61 -5.43
C GLN A 87 -13.65 -13.42 -4.50
N LYS A 88 -13.77 -12.20 -5.05
CA LYS A 88 -13.88 -10.93 -4.30
C LYS A 88 -12.76 -10.78 -3.26
N LYS A 89 -11.55 -11.21 -3.63
CA LYS A 89 -10.41 -11.28 -2.72
C LYS A 89 -9.37 -10.25 -3.11
N VAL A 90 -8.93 -9.47 -2.12
CA VAL A 90 -7.76 -8.59 -2.27
C VAL A 90 -6.54 -9.38 -1.81
N SER A 91 -5.52 -9.43 -2.65
CA SER A 91 -4.21 -9.99 -2.33
C SER A 91 -3.13 -8.96 -2.64
N TRP A 92 -1.93 -9.19 -2.12
CA TRP A 92 -0.80 -8.33 -2.39
C TRP A 92 0.50 -9.08 -2.29
N GLN A 93 1.50 -8.56 -3.00
CA GLN A 93 2.85 -9.08 -3.00
C GLN A 93 3.82 -7.93 -2.73
N GLU A 94 4.78 -8.17 -1.84
CA GLU A 94 5.84 -7.22 -1.57
C GLU A 94 6.70 -7.02 -2.83
N ILE A 95 7.03 -5.76 -3.10
CA ILE A 95 7.93 -5.39 -4.18
C ILE A 95 9.18 -4.82 -3.54
N ALA A 96 10.33 -5.40 -3.87
CA ALA A 96 11.61 -4.78 -3.54
C ALA A 96 11.75 -3.52 -4.39
N LEU A 97 12.02 -2.38 -3.76
CA LEU A 97 12.55 -1.23 -4.48
C LEU A 97 13.94 -1.65 -4.98
N VAL A 98 14.06 -1.90 -6.29
CA VAL A 98 15.37 -2.09 -6.91
C VAL A 98 16.09 -0.75 -6.79
N ALA A 99 17.16 -0.73 -6.02
CA ALA A 99 18.04 0.42 -5.81
C ALA A 99 18.83 0.76 -7.09
#